data_AF-A0A1W2C3V8-F1
#
_entry.id   AF-A0A1W2C3V8-F1
#
_cell.length_a   1.000
_cell.length_b   1.000
_cell.length_c   1.000
_cell.angle_alpha   90.00
_cell.angle_beta   90.00
_cell.angle_gamma   90.00
#
_symmetry.space_group_name_H-M   'P 1'
#
loop_
_entity.id
_entity.type
_entity.pdbx_description
1 polymer ?
#
loop_
_entity_poly.entity_id
_entity_poly.type
_entity_poly.pdbx_seq_one_letter_code
_entity_poly.pdbx_strand_id
1 'polypeptide(L)' 'MMNRPCFWWPLQGILCLISLFFTVFGIDLLVATYGLKDPFHFIMTFFSASFIILISLALFAGFVARMIKRYKQPDH' A
#
# COMPACT_ATOMS: atom_id res chain seq x y z
N MET A 1 0.54 -33.50 -4.94
CA MET A 1 0.96 -32.95 -3.63
C MET A 1 0.53 -31.48 -3.56
N MET A 2 -0.43 -31.21 -2.65
CA MET A 2 -0.70 -29.96 -1.93
C MET A 2 -0.55 -28.60 -2.67
N ASN A 3 -1.58 -28.16 -3.40
CA ASN A 3 -1.73 -26.75 -3.82
C ASN A 3 -2.97 -26.14 -3.14
N ARG A 4 -2.87 -25.86 -1.84
CA ARG A 4 -3.98 -25.32 -1.04
C ARG A 4 -3.99 -23.79 -1.13
N PRO A 5 -5.09 -23.15 -1.54
CA PRO A 5 -5.23 -21.69 -1.42
C PRO A 5 -5.39 -21.20 0.04
N CYS A 6 -5.14 -22.01 1.07
CA CYS A 6 -5.22 -21.59 2.48
C CYS A 6 -4.26 -20.43 2.83
N PHE A 7 -3.16 -20.24 2.08
CA PHE A 7 -2.23 -19.13 2.32
C PHE A 7 -2.66 -17.79 1.69
N TRP A 8 -3.70 -17.78 0.84
CA TRP A 8 -4.13 -16.57 0.12
C TRP A 8 -5.00 -15.63 0.98
N TRP A 9 -5.81 -16.17 1.88
CA TRP A 9 -6.68 -15.40 2.77
C TRP A 9 -5.93 -14.59 3.86
N PRO A 10 -4.93 -15.15 4.57
CA PRO A 10 -4.16 -14.37 5.55
C PRO A 10 -3.28 -13.31 4.88
N LEU A 11 -2.77 -13.58 3.68
CA LEU A 11 -2.03 -12.60 2.88
C LEU A 11 -2.91 -11.41 2.50
N GLN A 12 -4.22 -11.63 2.30
CA GLN A 12 -5.25 -10.63 2.04
C GLN A 12 -5.43 -9.66 3.21
N GLY A 13 -5.56 -10.19 4.43
CA GLY A 13 -5.65 -9.40 5.64
C GLY A 13 -4.38 -8.59 5.89
N ILE A 14 -3.21 -9.23 5.74
CA ILE A 14 -1.90 -8.59 5.94
C ILE A 14 -1.65 -7.45 4.94
N LEU A 15 -1.99 -7.62 3.65
CA LEU A 15 -1.80 -6.54 2.67
C LEU A 15 -2.72 -5.34 2.92
N CYS A 16 -3.95 -5.59 3.34
CA CYS A 16 -4.91 -4.54 3.68
C CYS A 16 -4.39 -3.72 4.89
N LEU A 17 -3.90 -4.43 5.91
CA LEU A 17 -3.33 -3.83 7.12
C LEU A 17 -2.03 -3.06 6.82
N ILE A 18 -1.15 -3.61 6.00
CA ILE A 18 0.09 -2.95 5.54
C ILE A 18 -0.22 -1.68 4.75
N SER A 19 -1.20 -1.71 3.84
CA SER A 19 -1.55 -0.54 3.04
C SER A 19 -2.10 0.61 3.89
N LEU A 20 -2.96 0.29 4.88
CA LEU A 20 -3.47 1.27 5.82
C LEU A 20 -2.33 1.88 6.65
N PHE A 21 -1.43 1.04 7.17
CA PHE A 21 -0.26 1.48 7.93
C PHE A 21 0.66 2.38 7.10
N PHE A 22 1.01 1.98 5.88
CA PHE A 22 1.85 2.78 4.98
C PHE A 22 1.22 4.11 4.57
N THR A 23 -0.11 4.16 4.47
CA THR A 23 -0.83 5.40 4.14
C THR A 23 -0.72 6.40 5.28
N VAL A 24 -0.98 5.96 6.52
CA VAL A 24 -0.84 6.81 7.71
C VAL A 24 0.61 7.23 7.91
N PHE A 25 1.56 6.29 7.78
CA PHE A 25 2.99 6.56 7.87
C PHE A 25 3.47 7.55 6.79
N GLY A 26 2.94 7.45 5.57
CA GLY A 26 3.25 8.40 4.50
C GLY A 26 2.77 9.82 4.82
N ILE A 27 1.58 9.97 5.41
CA ILE A 27 1.06 11.27 5.87
C ILE A 27 1.91 11.80 7.02
N ASP A 28 2.26 10.96 7.99
CA ASP A 28 3.11 11.33 9.14
C ASP A 28 4.49 11.81 8.67
N LEU A 29 5.08 11.11 7.70
CA LEU A 29 6.32 11.52 7.05
C LEU A 29 6.17 12.85 6.31
N LEU A 30 5.03 13.08 5.64
CA LEU A 30 4.71 14.37 5.01
C LEU A 30 4.67 15.48 6.06
N VAL A 31 3.96 15.27 7.17
CA VAL A 31 3.87 16.22 8.31
C VAL A 31 5.25 16.50 8.89
N ALA A 32 6.10 15.47 9.05
CA ALA A 32 7.47 15.63 9.52
C ALA A 32 8.32 16.51 8.58
N THR A 33 8.06 16.47 7.27
CA THR A 33 8.77 17.35 6.32
C THR A 33 8.45 18.82 6.55
N TYR A 34 7.21 19.17 6.88
CA TYR A 34 6.82 20.56 7.14
C TYR A 34 7.57 21.19 8.33
N GLY A 35 8.13 20.36 9.22
CA GLY A 35 8.99 20.83 10.32
C GLY A 35 10.45 21.11 9.94
N LEU A 36 10.90 20.68 8.75
CA LEU A 36 12.28 20.91 8.32
C LEU A 36 12.49 22.32 7.79
N LYS A 37 13.39 23.06 8.44
CA LYS A 37 13.75 24.46 8.13
C LYS A 37 14.51 24.62 6.81
N ASP A 38 15.05 23.52 6.26
CA ASP A 38 15.85 23.50 5.03
C ASP A 38 15.03 23.07 3.81
N PRO A 39 14.85 23.95 2.81
CA PRO A 39 13.95 23.69 1.67
C PRO A 39 14.40 22.50 0.80
N PHE A 40 15.70 22.19 0.79
CA PHE A 40 16.24 21.07 0.02
C PHE A 40 15.86 19.70 0.64
N HIS A 41 15.97 19.58 1.96
CA HIS A 41 15.55 18.37 2.67
C HIS A 41 14.03 18.22 2.74
N PHE A 42 13.28 19.34 2.73
CA PHE A 42 11.83 19.34 2.59
C PHE A 42 11.43 18.63 1.29
N ILE A 43 11.94 19.08 0.13
CA ILE A 43 11.59 18.49 -1.16
C ILE A 43 11.97 17.01 -1.24
N MET A 44 13.17 16.63 -0.80
CA MET A 44 13.61 15.22 -0.85
C MET A 44 12.69 14.31 -0.04
N THR A 45 12.36 14.72 1.19
CA THR A 45 11.54 13.91 2.08
C THR A 45 10.08 13.90 1.64
N PHE A 46 9.56 15.02 1.12
CA PHE A 46 8.19 15.13 0.60
C PHE A 46 7.98 14.24 -0.63
N PHE A 47 8.96 14.26 -1.54
CA PHE A 47 8.93 13.45 -2.75
C PHE A 47 9.06 11.95 -2.43
N SER A 48 9.93 11.60 -1.49
CA SER A 48 10.06 10.23 -0.98
C SER A 48 8.76 9.74 -0.32
N ALA A 49 8.15 10.55 0.55
CA ALA A 49 6.87 10.25 1.18
C ALA A 49 5.76 10.04 0.15
N SER A 50 5.71 10.90 -0.88
CA SER A 50 4.73 10.78 -1.97
C SER A 50 4.91 9.48 -2.76
N PHE A 51 6.14 9.06 -3.05
CA PHE A 51 6.40 7.76 -3.68
C PHE A 51 6.02 6.58 -2.79
N ILE A 52 6.32 6.65 -1.50
CA ILE A 52 5.94 5.63 -0.50
C ILE A 52 4.41 5.45 -0.50
N ILE A 53 3.66 6.56 -0.50
CA ILE A 53 2.20 6.55 -0.57
C ILE A 53 1.72 5.97 -1.90
N LEU A 54 2.29 6.39 -3.03
CA LEU A 54 1.91 5.91 -4.37
C LEU A 54 2.16 4.42 -4.55
N ILE A 55 3.32 3.90 -4.11
CA ILE A 55 3.66 2.48 -4.19
C ILE A 55 2.73 1.66 -3.29
N SER A 56 2.45 2.14 -2.07
CA SER A 56 1.48 1.50 -1.17
C SER A 56 0.09 1.40 -1.80
N LEU A 57 -0.39 2.50 -2.38
CA LEU A 57 -1.70 2.57 -3.02
C LEU A 57 -1.75 1.70 -4.28
N ALA A 58 -0.68 1.67 -5.08
CA ALA A 58 -0.57 0.83 -6.27
C ALA A 58 -0.58 -0.67 -5.92
N LEU A 59 0.13 -1.07 -4.85
CA LEU A 59 0.08 -2.43 -4.34
C LEU A 59 -1.34 -2.80 -3.87
N PHE A 60 -2.00 -1.90 -3.15
CA PHE A 60 -3.38 -2.08 -2.72
C PHE A 60 -4.36 -2.19 -3.90
N ALA A 61 -4.24 -1.32 -4.90
CA ALA A 61 -5.09 -1.34 -6.09
C ALA A 61 -4.86 -2.61 -6.92
N GLY A 62 -3.59 -3.01 -7.15
CA GLY A 62 -3.25 -4.26 -7.82
C GLY A 62 -3.80 -5.49 -7.07
N PHE A 63 -3.86 -5.39 -5.74
CA PHE A 63 -4.45 -6.41 -4.89
C PHE A 63 -5.97 -6.50 -5.02
N VAL A 64 -6.67 -5.36 -4.93
CA VAL A 64 -8.13 -5.26 -5.16
C VAL A 64 -8.49 -5.74 -6.57
N ALA A 65 -7.70 -5.39 -7.58
CA ALA A 65 -7.90 -5.86 -8.95
C ALA A 65 -7.80 -7.39 -9.06
N ARG A 66 -6.82 -8.02 -8.39
CA ARG A 66 -6.71 -9.49 -8.34
C ARG A 66 -7.90 -10.13 -7.62
N MET A 67 -8.41 -9.49 -6.56
CA MET A 67 -9.61 -9.94 -5.85
C MET A 67 -10.86 -9.92 -6.72
N ILE A 68 -11.12 -8.80 -7.39
CA ILE A 68 -12.28 -8.66 -8.29
C ILE A 68 -12.18 -9.63 -9.46
N LYS A 69 -10.99 -9.84 -10.01
CA LYS A 69 -10.78 -10.79 -11.11
C LYS A 69 -11.10 -12.24 -10.72
N ARG A 70 -10.92 -12.61 -9.45
CA ARG A 70 -11.32 -13.92 -8.91
C ARG A 70 -12.81 -14.00 -8.59
N TYR A 71 -13.42 -12.91 -8.14
CA TYR A 71 -14.87 -12.86 -7.91
C TYR A 71 -15.69 -12.89 -9.21
N LYS A 72 -15.09 -12.44 -10.33
CA LYS A 72 -15.69 -12.49 -11.67
C LYS A 72 -15.53 -13.84 -12.38
N GLN A 73 -15.12 -14.89 -11.67
CA GLN A 73 -15.39 -16.28 -12.06
C GLN A 73 -16.53 -16.83 -11.19
N PRO A 74 -17.78 -16.32 -11.31
CA PRO A 74 -18.90 -17.18 -11.01
C PRO A 74 -18.89 -18.27 -12.08
N ASP A 75 -18.61 -19.50 -11.67
CA ASP A 75 -19.08 -20.70 -12.37
C ASP A 75 -20.54 -20.46 -12.78
N HIS A 76 -20.77 -20.18 -14.06
CA HIS A 76 -21.95 -20.53 -14.88
C HIS A 76 -21.70 -20.09 -16.34
#